data_AF-A0A1M4SMS4-F1
#
_entry.id   AF-A0A1M4SMS4-F1
#
_cell.length_a   1.000
_cell.length_b   1.000
_cell.length_c   1.000
_cell.angle_alpha   90.00
_cell.angle_beta   90.00
_cell.angle_gamma   90.00
#
_symmetry.space_group_name_H-M   'P 1'
#
loop_
_entity.id
_entity.type
_entity.pdbx_description
1 polymer ?
#
loop_
_entity_poly.entity_id
_entity_poly.type
_entity_poly.pdbx_seq_one_letter_code
_entity_poly.pdbx_strand_id
1 'polypeptide(L)' 'MLGGADDFKMNGKKVIYFSRVKLPTMRAAREIKSTNIYVETNLSANGIRNLLIKILNKYNIKLSEYKIYLKADYSELH' A
#
# COMPACT_ATOMS: atom_id res chain seq x y z
N MET A 1 -5.91 8.50 -12.90
CA MET A 1 -5.60 8.97 -11.53
C MET A 1 -5.67 7.77 -10.59
N LEU A 2 -4.69 7.59 -9.70
CA LEU A 2 -4.72 6.52 -8.69
C LEU A 2 -5.81 6.82 -7.65
N GLY A 3 -7.05 6.38 -7.88
CA GLY A 3 -8.22 6.67 -7.03
C GLY A 3 -8.22 5.94 -5.68
N GLY A 4 -7.06 5.65 -5.10
CA GLY A 4 -6.93 4.93 -3.83
C GLY A 4 -7.34 5.77 -2.61
N ALA A 5 -7.06 7.08 -2.64
CA ALA A 5 -7.35 7.99 -1.53
C ALA A 5 -8.85 8.32 -1.37
N ASP A 6 -9.62 8.27 -2.46
CA ASP A 6 -11.05 8.62 -2.43
C ASP A 6 -11.96 7.39 -2.20
N ASP A 7 -11.38 6.20 -2.05
CA ASP A 7 -12.12 4.96 -1.86
C ASP A 7 -11.87 4.38 -0.47
N PHE A 8 -12.87 4.52 0.40
CA PHE A 8 -12.82 4.01 1.76
C PHE A 8 -12.55 2.49 1.82
N LYS A 9 -12.94 1.74 0.77
CA LYS A 9 -12.68 0.30 0.72
C LYS A 9 -11.21 0.00 0.58
N MET A 10 -10.36 0.95 0.18
CA MET A 10 -8.90 0.77 0.06
C MET A 10 -8.19 0.81 1.41
N ASN A 11 -8.82 1.36 2.45
CA ASN A 11 -8.29 1.45 3.80
C ASN A 11 -8.51 0.16 4.62
N GLY A 12 -7.84 0.07 5.77
CA GLY A 12 -8.08 -0.95 6.77
C GLY A 12 -9.27 -0.59 7.67
N LYS A 13 -9.67 -1.51 8.55
CA LYS A 13 -10.83 -1.30 9.46
C LYS A 13 -10.66 -0.10 10.40
N LYS A 14 -9.42 0.17 10.84
CA LYS A 14 -9.07 1.25 11.77
C LYS A 14 -7.91 2.12 11.27
N VAL A 15 -7.32 1.78 10.13
CA VAL A 15 -6.08 2.39 9.62
C VAL A 15 -6.36 2.96 8.25
N ILE A 16 -6.04 4.24 8.07
CA ILE A 16 -6.12 4.93 6.79
C ILE A 16 -4.80 4.67 6.06
N TYR A 17 -4.86 3.89 4.98
CA TYR A 17 -3.69 3.58 4.18
C TYR A 17 -3.39 4.65 3.16
N PHE A 18 -4.40 5.26 2.54
CA PHE A 18 -4.22 6.30 1.52
C PHE A 18 -4.87 7.60 1.94
N SER A 19 -4.17 8.71 1.70
CA SER A 19 -4.69 10.05 1.94
C SER A 19 -4.09 11.04 0.94
N ARG A 20 -4.82 12.10 0.57
CA ARG A 20 -4.29 13.21 -0.24
C ARG A 20 -3.44 14.19 0.56
N VAL A 21 -3.49 14.08 1.88
CA VAL A 21 -2.70 14.89 2.82
C VAL A 21 -1.98 13.97 3.81
N LYS A 22 -0.81 14.37 4.28
CA LYS A 22 -0.09 13.62 5.31
C LYS A 22 -0.85 13.72 6.64
N LEU A 23 -1.48 12.63 7.08
CA LEU A 23 -2.22 12.62 8.34
C LEU A 23 -1.29 12.34 9.53
N PRO A 24 -1.52 12.94 10.71
CA PRO A 24 -0.73 12.67 11.92
C PRO A 24 -0.84 11.21 12.40
N THR A 25 -1.95 10.54 12.07
CA THR A 25 -2.23 9.17 12.47
C THR A 25 -1.53 8.12 11.61
N MET A 26 -0.99 8.52 10.45
CA MET A 26 -0.34 7.59 9.53
C MET A 26 1.06 7.22 10.01
N ARG A 27 1.33 5.92 10.13
CA ARG A 27 2.64 5.42 10.57
C ARG A 27 3.55 5.21 9.36
N ALA A 28 4.79 5.70 9.45
CA ALA A 28 5.76 5.64 8.36
C ALA A 28 5.17 6.11 7.01
N ALA A 29 4.43 7.23 7.02
CA ALA A 29 3.81 7.76 5.80
C ALA A 29 4.86 8.10 4.74
N ARG A 30 4.63 7.67 3.50
CA ARG A 30 5.45 7.98 2.33
C ARG A 30 4.58 8.61 1.25
N GLU A 31 5.11 9.62 0.58
CA GLU A 31 4.45 10.20 -0.59
C GLU A 31 4.75 9.36 -1.83
N ILE A 32 3.70 9.05 -2.60
CA ILE A 32 3.83 8.48 -3.94
C ILE A 32 4.10 9.64 -4.89
N LYS A 33 5.34 9.72 -5.38
CA LYS A 33 5.80 10.78 -6.29
C LYS A 33 4.84 10.95 -7.46
N SER A 34 4.58 12.20 -7.85
CA SER A 34 3.74 12.58 -8.98
C SER A 34 2.24 12.26 -8.82
N THR A 35 1.75 12.02 -7.61
CA THR A 35 0.32 11.68 -7.37
C THR A 35 -0.36 12.48 -6.26
N ASN A 36 0.39 13.23 -5.45
CA ASN A 36 -0.10 13.91 -4.23
C ASN A 36 -0.83 12.96 -3.26
N ILE A 37 -0.47 11.68 -3.26
CA ILE A 37 -1.05 10.66 -2.39
C ILE A 37 0.02 10.19 -1.41
N TYR A 38 -0.33 10.22 -0.13
CA TYR A 38 0.41 9.59 0.94
C TYR A 38 -0.08 8.16 1.14
N VAL A 39 0.86 7.25 1.37
CA VAL A 39 0.62 5.86 1.73
C VAL A 39 1.29 5.50 3.05
N GLU A 40 0.60 4.79 3.92
CA GLU A 40 1.16 4.20 5.14
C GLU A 40 1.97 2.95 4.78
N THR A 41 3.27 2.92 5.12
CA THR A 41 4.16 1.80 4.80
C THR A 41 4.60 0.99 6.01
N ASN A 42 4.04 1.25 7.20
CA ASN A 42 4.29 0.45 8.40
C ASN A 42 3.46 -0.85 8.38
N LEU A 43 3.76 -1.72 7.42
CA LEU A 43 3.09 -2.98 7.18
C LEU A 43 4.13 -4.10 7.08
N SER A 44 3.75 -5.31 7.50
CA SER A 44 4.56 -6.50 7.23
C SER A 44 4.66 -6.75 5.72
N ALA A 45 5.62 -7.57 5.30
CA ALA A 45 5.75 -8.03 3.92
C ALA A 45 4.42 -8.56 3.34
N ASN A 46 3.70 -9.37 4.13
CA ASN A 46 2.36 -9.87 3.78
C ASN A 46 1.32 -8.76 3.70
N GLY A 47 1.37 -7.77 4.60
CA GLY A 47 0.50 -6.60 4.57
C GLY A 47 0.68 -5.79 3.28
N ILE A 48 1.93 -5.55 2.87
CA ILE A 48 2.26 -4.86 1.62
C ILE A 48 1.77 -5.69 0.42
N ARG A 49 2.02 -7.01 0.39
CA ARG A 49 1.52 -7.90 -0.67
C ARG A 49 0.00 -7.80 -0.81
N ASN A 50 -0.73 -7.90 0.29
CA ASN A 50 -2.19 -7.85 0.28
C ASN A 50 -2.71 -6.47 -0.16
N LEU A 51 -2.02 -5.39 0.23
CA LEU A 51 -2.34 -4.04 -0.23
C LEU A 51 -2.16 -3.91 -1.75
N LEU A 52 -1.06 -4.43 -2.30
CA LEU A 52 -0.80 -4.44 -3.75
C LEU A 52 -1.86 -5.25 -4.50
N ILE A 53 -2.22 -6.45 -4.02
CA ILE A 53 -3.29 -7.27 -4.62
C ILE A 53 -4.61 -6.49 -4.65
N LYS A 54 -4.94 -5.79 -3.56
CA LYS A 54 -6.15 -4.98 -3.45
C LYS A 54 -6.16 -3.80 -4.43
N ILE A 55 -5.02 -3.13 -4.62
CA ILE A 55 -4.85 -2.08 -5.63
C ILE A 55 -5.08 -2.65 -7.04
N LEU A 56 -4.42 -3.75 -7.38
CA LEU A 56 -4.49 -4.36 -8.71
C LEU A 56 -5.90 -4.87 -9.03
N ASN A 57 -6.56 -5.50 -8.05
CA ASN A 57 -7.95 -5.95 -8.18
C ASN A 57 -8.91 -4.79 -8.44
N LYS A 58 -8.69 -3.60 -7.86
CA LYS A 58 -9.52 -2.41 -8.14
C LYS A 58 -9.47 -2.00 -9.60
N TYR A 59 -8.36 -2.26 -10.29
CA TYR A 59 -8.20 -2.01 -11.73
C TYR A 59 -8.51 -3.26 -12.58
N ASN A 60 -9.19 -4.27 -12.01
CA ASN A 60 -9.53 -5.54 -12.65
C ASN A 60 -8.33 -6.36 -13.17
N ILE A 61 -7.14 -6.12 -12.63
CA ILE A 61 -5.94 -6.91 -12.95
C ILE A 61 -5.95 -8.16 -12.06
N LYS A 62 -6.05 -9.35 -12.68
CA LYS A 62 -6.21 -10.61 -11.95
C LYS A 62 -4.88 -11.11 -11.41
N LEU A 63 -4.92 -11.83 -10.28
CA LEU A 63 -3.72 -12.44 -9.67
C LEU A 63 -3.00 -13.41 -10.61
N SER A 64 -3.71 -14.03 -11.56
CA SER A 64 -3.13 -14.90 -12.59
C SER A 64 -2.23 -14.14 -13.59
N GLU A 65 -2.37 -12.83 -13.70
CA GLU A 65 -1.67 -11.99 -14.69
C GLU A 65 -0.36 -11.40 -14.15
N TYR A 66 -0.05 -11.59 -12.86
CA TYR A 66 1.16 -11.04 -12.26
C TYR A 66 1.71 -11.93 -11.14
N LYS A 67 2.99 -11.72 -10.81
CA LYS A 67 3.65 -12.28 -9.64
C LYS A 67 4.23 -11.16 -8.80
N ILE A 68 3.99 -11.19 -7.49
CA ILE A 68 4.57 -10.24 -6.55
C ILE A 68 5.81 -10.88 -5.95
N TYR A 69 6.97 -10.27 -6.21
CA TYR A 69 8.24 -10.64 -5.60
C TYR A 69 8.57 -9.63 -4.50
N LEU A 70 8.77 -10.12 -3.28
CA LEU A 70 9.24 -9.31 -2.17
C LEU A 70 10.71 -9.64 -1.94
N LYS A 71 11.55 -8.61 -1.82
CA LYS A 71 12.96 -8.81 -1.45
C LYS A 71 13.00 -9.16 0.05
N ALA A 72 13.47 -10.36 0.36
CA ALA A 72 13.84 -10.69 1.72
C ALA A 72 15.19 -10.06 2.04
N ASP A 73 15.29 -9.49 3.23
CA ASP A 73 16.58 -9.09 3.79
C ASP A 73 17.17 -10.31 4.50
N TYR A 74 18.25 -10.85 3.94
CA TYR A 74 19.02 -11.96 4.51
C TYR A 74 20.30 -11.46 5.18
N SER A 75 20.38 -10.17 5.54
CA SER A 75 21.45 -9.68 6.39
C SER A 75 21.51 -10.54 7.65
N GLU A 76 22.71 -10.99 8.04
CA GLU A 76 22.87 -11.85 9.20
C GLU A 76 22.27 -11.16 10.44
N LEU A 77 21.43 -11.89 11.18
CA LEU A 77 21.03 -11.46 12.52
C LEU A 77 22.26 -11.67 13.42
N HIS A 78 23.02 -10.60 13.64
CA HIS A 78 24.09 -10.55 14.62
C HIS A 78 23.59 -10.85 16.04
#